data_AF-A0A2R4VYY0-F1
#
_entry.id   AF-A0A2R4VYY0-F1
#
_cell.length_a   1.000
_cell.length_b   1.000
_cell.length_c   1.000
_cell.angle_alpha   90.00
_cell.angle_beta   90.00
_cell.angle_gamma   90.00
#
_symmetry.space_group_name_H-M   'P 1'
#
loop_
_entity.id
_entity.type
_entity.pdbx_description
1 polymer ?
#
loop_
_entity_poly.entity_id
_entity_poly.type
_entity_poly.pdbx_seq_one_letter_code
_entity_poly.pdbx_strand_id
1 'polypeptide(L)'
;MLCSFIVELVNTNLGDFIVNKVISLYLICLLFLLFSSDISFANEAAVHAQSDISNRLSLYLPLNKILNVYPVNNSDGNKCWIVVSIDENNLTDLDLFSTVGEGIIFKNLDRLVLNYQNPTFKVFPLDNNNPSALLVWDREGSGAFLNYKIFLVKDGRLVDIAEGESLFQGSIKTFDGGYELTSSDKRWFFVWNSDKFEKNIEGDFLSYPDNFVSDANLPDGNTLLVTYRVEKKEVSWLSNDRVSLKVGQKLFLRRLNPLEDTTCRIIYGYGNISYQGNGLFLAKKQGTATITLVPGGYDWSKAKTITVTISAS
;
A
#
# COMPACT_ATOMS: atom_id res chain seq x y z
N MET A 1 -44.43 23.57 10.84
CA MET A 1 -44.86 24.79 11.57
C MET A 1 -43.65 25.35 12.30
N LEU A 2 -42.66 25.84 11.55
CA LEU A 2 -41.37 26.37 12.01
C LEU A 2 -40.72 27.11 10.82
N CYS A 3 -41.41 28.11 10.27
CA CYS A 3 -40.91 28.92 9.13
C CYS A 3 -41.19 30.43 9.29
N SER A 4 -41.42 30.93 10.51
CA SER A 4 -41.89 32.31 10.67
C SER A 4 -41.30 33.06 11.86
N PHE A 5 -39.99 32.91 12.13
CA PHE A 5 -39.35 33.66 13.22
C PHE A 5 -37.91 34.14 12.96
N ILE A 6 -37.52 34.31 11.70
CA ILE A 6 -36.20 34.91 11.35
C ILE A 6 -36.39 36.01 10.29
N VAL A 7 -37.29 36.97 10.56
CA VAL A 7 -37.29 38.25 9.84
C VAL A 7 -37.76 39.33 10.80
N GLU A 8 -36.99 39.58 11.85
CA GLU A 8 -37.04 40.84 12.61
C GLU A 8 -35.98 40.80 13.71
N LEU A 9 -34.71 40.91 13.33
CA LEU A 9 -33.73 41.51 14.23
C LEU A 9 -32.50 41.99 13.43
N VAL A 10 -32.16 43.26 13.67
CA VAL A 10 -30.86 43.91 13.44
C VAL A 10 -30.64 44.53 12.06
N ASN A 11 -31.38 45.61 11.87
CA ASN A 11 -30.95 46.79 11.14
C ASN A 11 -30.00 47.59 12.06
N THR A 12 -28.68 47.38 11.99
CA THR A 12 -27.61 48.30 12.44
C THR A 12 -26.25 47.73 12.02
N ASN A 13 -25.34 48.61 11.56
CA ASN A 13 -24.06 48.37 10.87
C ASN A 13 -22.97 47.56 11.62
N LEU A 14 -23.33 46.67 12.55
CA LEU A 14 -22.46 45.62 13.10
C LEU A 14 -23.02 44.19 12.85
N GLY A 15 -24.25 44.05 12.36
CA GLY A 15 -24.94 42.77 12.17
C GLY A 15 -24.41 41.93 11.01
N ASP A 16 -23.99 42.56 9.91
CA ASP A 16 -23.63 41.84 8.67
C ASP A 16 -22.37 40.96 8.81
N PHE A 17 -21.46 41.31 9.73
CA PHE A 17 -20.25 40.51 9.96
C PHE A 17 -20.51 39.25 10.80
N ILE A 18 -21.44 39.34 11.77
CA ILE A 18 -21.81 38.22 12.63
C ILE A 18 -22.79 37.29 11.91
N VAL A 19 -23.75 37.84 11.17
CA VAL A 19 -24.73 37.08 10.39
C VAL A 19 -24.05 36.25 9.31
N ASN A 20 -23.08 36.82 8.57
CA ASN A 20 -22.32 36.05 7.58
C ASN A 20 -21.50 34.91 8.19
N LYS A 21 -20.87 35.12 9.36
CA LYS A 21 -20.10 34.05 10.03
C LYS A 21 -21.00 32.94 10.60
N VAL A 22 -22.17 33.29 11.13
CA VAL A 22 -23.13 32.30 11.65
C VAL A 22 -23.74 31.49 10.50
N ILE A 23 -24.07 32.13 9.37
CA ILE A 23 -24.55 31.44 8.17
C ILE A 23 -23.47 30.52 7.59
N SER A 24 -22.21 30.98 7.50
CA SER A 24 -21.10 30.13 7.06
C SER A 24 -20.85 28.94 7.99
N LEU A 25 -20.92 29.12 9.31
CA LEU A 25 -20.77 28.03 10.27
C LEU A 25 -21.92 27.01 10.14
N TYR A 26 -23.15 27.49 9.95
CA TYR A 26 -24.32 26.62 9.75
C TYR A 26 -24.22 25.83 8.43
N LEU A 27 -23.76 26.46 7.34
CA LEU A 27 -23.49 25.79 6.06
C LEU A 27 -22.37 24.75 6.17
N ILE A 28 -21.29 25.05 6.89
CA ILE A 28 -20.20 24.10 7.14
C ILE A 28 -20.70 22.91 7.96
N CYS A 29 -21.49 23.15 9.02
CA CYS A 29 -22.09 22.07 9.81
C CYS A 29 -23.10 21.25 9.00
N LEU A 30 -23.90 21.88 8.13
CA LEU A 30 -24.84 21.17 7.25
C LEU A 30 -24.10 20.32 6.22
N LEU A 31 -23.02 20.83 5.63
CA LEU A 31 -22.13 20.07 4.75
C LEU A 31 -21.49 18.91 5.51
N PHE A 32 -20.98 19.13 6.72
CA PHE A 32 -20.40 18.06 7.55
C PHE A 32 -21.42 16.98 7.90
N LEU A 33 -22.68 17.36 8.18
CA LEU A 33 -23.77 16.43 8.45
C LEU A 33 -24.17 15.65 7.19
N LEU A 34 -24.23 16.30 6.02
CA LEU A 34 -24.50 15.65 4.73
C LEU A 34 -23.39 14.64 4.36
N PHE A 35 -22.11 15.04 4.50
CA PHE A 35 -20.98 14.16 4.24
C PHE A 35 -20.87 13.00 5.24
N SER A 36 -21.19 13.22 6.51
CA SER A 36 -21.16 12.15 7.52
C SER A 36 -22.34 11.17 7.38
N SER A 37 -23.52 11.63 6.95
CA SER A 37 -24.62 10.74 6.61
C SER A 37 -24.31 9.89 5.37
N ASP A 38 -23.72 10.48 4.33
CA ASP A 38 -23.38 9.73 3.10
C ASP A 38 -22.34 8.64 3.36
N ILE A 39 -21.37 8.89 4.23
CA ILE A 39 -20.36 7.89 4.63
C ILE A 39 -20.99 6.76 5.46
N SER A 40 -21.92 7.08 6.37
CA SER A 40 -22.63 6.08 7.18
C SER A 40 -23.55 5.20 6.33
N PHE A 41 -24.33 5.81 5.42
CA PHE A 41 -25.24 5.08 4.54
C PHE A 41 -24.49 4.25 3.48
N ALA A 42 -23.39 4.74 2.93
CA ALA A 42 -22.57 3.97 2.00
C ALA A 42 -21.97 2.73 2.66
N ASN A 43 -21.59 2.82 3.94
CA ASN A 43 -21.02 1.71 4.69
C ASN A 43 -22.09 0.65 5.05
N GLU A 44 -23.28 1.07 5.51
CA GLU A 44 -24.40 0.15 5.77
C GLU A 44 -24.91 -0.51 4.47
N ALA A 45 -25.04 0.24 3.38
CA ALA A 45 -25.45 -0.31 2.09
C ALA A 45 -24.42 -1.31 1.52
N ALA A 46 -23.12 -1.04 1.69
CA ALA A 46 -22.06 -1.97 1.29
C ALA A 46 -22.10 -3.27 2.12
N VAL A 47 -22.28 -3.17 3.44
CA VAL A 47 -22.41 -4.33 4.33
C VAL A 47 -23.66 -5.15 4.00
N HIS A 48 -24.81 -4.51 3.75
CA HIS A 48 -26.03 -5.20 3.34
C HIS A 48 -25.88 -5.88 1.98
N ALA A 49 -25.29 -5.22 0.98
CA ALA A 49 -25.04 -5.81 -0.32
C ALA A 49 -24.09 -7.02 -0.24
N GLN A 50 -23.05 -6.95 0.60
CA GLN A 50 -22.12 -8.06 0.81
C GLN A 50 -22.80 -9.25 1.49
N SER A 51 -23.70 -8.99 2.45
CA SER A 51 -24.48 -10.04 3.13
C SER A 51 -25.48 -10.73 2.18
N ASP A 52 -26.14 -9.97 1.30
CA ASP A 52 -27.05 -10.51 0.29
C ASP A 52 -26.31 -11.40 -0.73
N ILE A 53 -25.18 -10.92 -1.23
CA ILE A 53 -24.36 -11.68 -2.19
C ILE A 53 -23.81 -12.96 -1.57
N SER A 54 -23.34 -12.91 -0.32
CA SER A 54 -22.83 -14.10 0.39
C SER A 54 -23.93 -15.14 0.60
N ASN A 55 -25.15 -14.70 0.94
CA ASN A 55 -26.29 -15.59 1.07
C ASN A 55 -26.67 -16.23 -0.26
N ARG A 56 -26.64 -15.48 -1.37
CA ARG A 56 -26.91 -16.04 -2.71
C ARG A 56 -25.81 -17.02 -3.15
N LEU A 57 -24.55 -16.76 -2.81
CA LEU A 57 -23.43 -17.66 -3.08
C LEU A 57 -23.52 -18.98 -2.30
N SER A 58 -24.17 -18.99 -1.13
CA SER A 58 -24.34 -20.20 -0.30
C SER A 58 -25.04 -21.35 -1.03
N LEU A 59 -25.81 -21.03 -2.08
CA LEU A 59 -26.50 -22.01 -2.92
C LEU A 59 -25.54 -22.77 -3.85
N TYR A 60 -24.33 -22.26 -4.05
CA TYR A 60 -23.33 -22.78 -4.99
C TYR A 60 -22.04 -23.22 -4.30
N LEU A 61 -21.66 -22.52 -3.24
CA LEU A 61 -20.48 -22.80 -2.43
C LEU A 61 -20.88 -22.90 -0.95
N PRO A 62 -20.38 -23.91 -0.21
CA PRO A 62 -20.58 -23.95 1.24
C PRO A 62 -20.09 -22.66 1.90
N LEU A 63 -20.92 -22.02 2.73
CA LEU A 63 -20.59 -20.74 3.38
C LEU A 63 -19.28 -20.80 4.18
N ASN A 64 -18.98 -21.95 4.79
CA ASN A 64 -17.75 -22.16 5.55
C ASN A 64 -16.48 -22.22 4.68
N LYS A 65 -16.63 -22.27 3.36
CA LYS A 65 -15.54 -22.19 2.40
C LYS A 65 -15.35 -20.79 1.84
N ILE A 66 -16.32 -19.88 1.98
CA ILE A 66 -16.20 -18.51 1.47
C ILE A 66 -15.41 -17.68 2.48
N LEU A 67 -14.27 -17.15 2.07
CA LEU A 67 -13.44 -16.26 2.89
C LEU A 67 -13.89 -14.80 2.73
N ASN A 68 -14.08 -14.35 1.49
CA ASN A 68 -14.52 -13.01 1.20
C ASN A 68 -15.08 -12.87 -0.22
N VAL A 69 -15.77 -11.77 -0.49
CA VAL A 69 -16.30 -11.41 -1.80
C VAL A 69 -15.91 -9.97 -2.13
N TYR A 70 -15.29 -9.76 -3.28
CA TYR A 70 -14.76 -8.48 -3.71
C TYR A 70 -15.52 -7.96 -4.94
N PRO A 71 -16.19 -6.79 -4.85
CA PRO A 71 -16.77 -6.17 -6.04
C PRO A 71 -15.65 -5.66 -6.94
N VAL A 72 -15.76 -5.94 -8.23
CA VAL A 72 -14.83 -5.47 -9.25
C VAL A 72 -15.60 -4.93 -10.45
N ASN A 73 -15.16 -3.78 -10.94
CA ASN A 73 -15.71 -3.18 -12.14
C ASN A 73 -14.95 -3.72 -13.35
N ASN A 74 -15.68 -4.26 -14.32
CA ASN A 74 -15.12 -4.65 -15.62
C ASN A 74 -14.85 -3.40 -16.47
N SER A 75 -13.97 -3.53 -17.48
CA SER A 75 -13.69 -2.49 -18.48
C SER A 75 -14.96 -1.96 -19.17
N ASP A 76 -15.98 -2.80 -19.29
CA ASP A 76 -17.24 -2.48 -19.97
C ASP A 76 -18.29 -1.85 -19.02
N GLY A 77 -17.91 -1.51 -17.78
CA GLY A 77 -18.79 -0.95 -16.76
C GLY A 77 -19.74 -1.95 -16.09
N ASN A 78 -19.73 -3.22 -16.52
CA ASN A 78 -20.50 -4.28 -15.88
C ASN A 78 -19.92 -4.64 -14.50
N LYS A 79 -20.80 -4.73 -13.50
CA LYS A 79 -20.42 -5.18 -12.16
C LYS A 79 -20.18 -6.69 -12.17
N CYS A 80 -19.00 -7.08 -11.69
CA CYS A 80 -18.63 -8.45 -11.41
C CYS A 80 -18.17 -8.57 -9.95
N TRP A 81 -18.04 -9.79 -9.48
CA TRP A 81 -17.58 -10.10 -8.13
C TRP A 81 -16.58 -11.24 -8.20
N ILE A 82 -15.51 -11.11 -7.43
CA ILE A 82 -14.56 -12.18 -7.20
C ILE A 82 -14.86 -12.77 -5.84
N VAL A 83 -15.20 -14.05 -5.78
CA VAL A 83 -15.27 -14.77 -4.50
C VAL A 83 -13.92 -15.42 -4.24
N VAL A 84 -13.42 -15.22 -3.01
CA VAL A 84 -12.27 -15.93 -2.48
C VAL A 84 -12.79 -17.03 -1.59
N SER A 85 -12.44 -18.27 -1.91
CA SER A 85 -12.86 -19.44 -1.15
C SER A 85 -11.72 -20.41 -0.88
N ILE A 86 -11.98 -21.41 -0.04
CA ILE A 86 -11.09 -22.53 0.20
C ILE A 86 -11.62 -23.75 -0.58
N ASP A 87 -10.75 -24.38 -1.37
CA ASP A 87 -11.09 -25.55 -2.17
C ASP A 87 -11.22 -26.84 -1.31
N GLU A 88 -11.19 -28.01 -1.94
CA GLU A 88 -11.19 -29.30 -1.24
C GLU A 88 -9.83 -29.72 -0.65
N ASN A 89 -8.75 -29.10 -1.11
CA ASN A 89 -7.37 -29.34 -0.69
C ASN A 89 -6.89 -28.31 0.35
N ASN A 90 -7.79 -27.47 0.87
CA ASN A 90 -7.48 -26.33 1.74
C ASN A 90 -6.60 -25.24 1.08
N LEU A 91 -6.66 -25.13 -0.24
CA LEU A 91 -6.01 -24.08 -1.00
C LEU A 91 -6.97 -22.92 -1.25
N THR A 92 -6.43 -21.72 -1.41
CA THR A 92 -7.24 -20.54 -1.72
C THR A 92 -7.58 -20.54 -3.20
N ASP A 93 -8.86 -20.34 -3.51
CA ASP A 93 -9.41 -20.34 -4.86
C ASP A 93 -10.09 -19.00 -5.17
N LEU A 94 -10.01 -18.57 -6.42
CA LEU A 94 -10.66 -17.37 -6.95
C LEU A 94 -11.66 -17.76 -8.04
N ASP A 95 -12.94 -17.46 -7.82
CA ASP A 95 -13.97 -17.56 -8.83
C ASP A 95 -14.53 -16.17 -9.17
N LEU A 96 -14.89 -15.97 -10.44
CA LEU A 96 -15.53 -14.76 -10.92
C LEU A 96 -17.01 -15.03 -11.17
N PHE A 97 -17.88 -14.11 -10.77
CA PHE A 97 -19.30 -14.19 -11.08
C PHE A 97 -19.93 -12.83 -11.35
N SER A 98 -21.14 -12.87 -11.88
CA SER A 98 -22.03 -11.73 -12.05
C SER A 98 -23.42 -12.05 -11.52
N THR A 99 -24.22 -11.04 -11.25
CA THR A 99 -25.62 -11.18 -10.85
C THR A 99 -26.52 -10.82 -12.02
N VAL A 100 -27.55 -11.63 -12.28
CA VAL A 100 -28.63 -11.30 -13.21
C VAL A 100 -29.95 -11.47 -12.47
N GLY A 101 -30.61 -10.35 -12.18
CA GLY A 101 -31.71 -10.33 -11.19
C GLY A 101 -31.25 -10.90 -9.85
N GLU A 102 -32.00 -11.88 -9.34
CA GLU A 102 -31.69 -12.62 -8.11
C GLU A 102 -30.74 -13.82 -8.33
N GLY A 103 -30.40 -14.15 -9.58
CA GLY A 103 -29.48 -15.25 -9.91
C GLY A 103 -27.99 -14.87 -9.87
N ILE A 104 -27.14 -15.87 -9.64
CA ILE A 104 -25.68 -15.79 -9.82
C ILE A 104 -25.29 -16.55 -11.08
N ILE A 105 -24.43 -15.93 -11.90
CA ILE A 105 -23.83 -16.55 -13.08
C ILE A 105 -22.31 -16.50 -12.91
N PHE A 106 -21.70 -17.65 -12.66
CA PHE A 106 -20.25 -17.80 -12.66
C PHE A 106 -19.70 -17.54 -14.06
N LYS A 107 -18.71 -16.65 -14.13
CA LYS A 107 -18.02 -16.25 -15.36
C LYS A 107 -16.66 -16.91 -15.37
N ASN A 108 -16.50 -17.89 -16.26
CA ASN A 108 -15.34 -18.77 -16.35
C ASN A 108 -15.14 -19.64 -15.09
N LEU A 109 -15.25 -20.96 -15.27
CA LEU A 109 -15.06 -21.97 -14.20
C LEU A 109 -13.60 -22.45 -14.12
N ASP A 110 -12.68 -21.82 -14.86
CA ASP A 110 -11.24 -22.02 -14.71
C ASP A 110 -10.80 -21.44 -13.35
N ARG A 111 -11.07 -22.20 -12.30
CA ARG A 111 -10.66 -21.94 -10.91
C ARG A 111 -9.21 -21.53 -10.86
N LEU A 112 -8.92 -20.37 -10.28
CA LEU A 112 -7.56 -19.92 -10.10
C LEU A 112 -7.12 -20.21 -8.67
N VAL A 113 -6.44 -21.35 -8.50
CA VAL A 113 -5.88 -21.78 -7.23
C VAL A 113 -4.61 -20.99 -6.94
N LEU A 114 -4.60 -20.28 -5.82
CA LEU A 114 -3.47 -19.50 -5.32
C LEU A 114 -2.60 -20.36 -4.40
N ASN A 115 -1.30 -20.39 -4.68
CA ASN A 115 -0.30 -21.04 -3.83
C ASN A 115 0.29 -20.04 -2.83
N TYR A 116 -0.54 -19.52 -1.93
CA TYR A 116 -0.14 -18.65 -0.82
C TYR A 116 -0.52 -19.30 0.51
N GLN A 117 0.31 -19.13 1.54
CA GLN A 117 0.02 -19.67 2.87
C GLN A 117 -0.99 -18.80 3.60
N ASN A 118 -0.85 -17.48 3.53
CA ASN A 118 -1.72 -16.51 4.20
C ASN A 118 -1.95 -15.27 3.31
N PRO A 119 -2.65 -15.42 2.17
CA PRO A 119 -2.83 -14.32 1.23
C PRO A 119 -3.64 -13.18 1.85
N THR A 120 -3.20 -11.96 1.57
CA THR A 120 -3.95 -10.73 1.79
C THR A 120 -4.46 -10.21 0.45
N PHE A 121 -5.63 -9.56 0.48
CA PHE A 121 -6.35 -9.11 -0.71
C PHE A 121 -6.67 -7.63 -0.62
N LYS A 122 -6.63 -6.93 -1.76
CA LYS A 122 -7.06 -5.53 -1.86
C LYS A 122 -7.55 -5.21 -3.26
N VAL A 123 -8.75 -4.67 -3.36
CA VAL A 123 -9.26 -4.07 -4.61
C VAL A 123 -8.78 -2.62 -4.72
N PHE A 124 -8.40 -2.21 -5.92
CA PHE A 124 -8.03 -0.82 -6.20
C PHE A 124 -8.41 -0.42 -7.64
N PRO A 125 -8.71 0.87 -7.90
CA PRO A 125 -9.06 1.35 -9.22
C PRO A 125 -7.82 1.53 -10.11
N LEU A 126 -7.97 1.23 -11.40
CA LEU A 126 -6.90 1.35 -12.41
C LEU A 126 -6.95 2.64 -13.23
N ASP A 127 -8.12 3.23 -13.45
CA ASP A 127 -8.26 4.52 -14.15
C ASP A 127 -9.61 5.21 -13.85
N ASN A 128 -9.80 6.40 -14.43
CA ASN A 128 -11.00 7.23 -14.28
C ASN A 128 -12.28 6.63 -14.90
N ASN A 129 -12.14 5.65 -15.79
CA ASN A 129 -13.25 4.87 -16.34
C ASN A 129 -13.62 3.68 -15.44
N ASN A 130 -12.99 3.58 -14.26
CA ASN A 130 -13.27 2.68 -13.15
C ASN A 130 -13.03 1.18 -13.32
N PRO A 131 -12.20 0.62 -14.24
CA PRO A 131 -11.81 -0.77 -14.11
C PRO A 131 -11.06 -0.96 -12.78
N SER A 132 -11.35 -2.06 -12.09
CA SER A 132 -10.73 -2.38 -10.80
C SER A 132 -9.88 -3.63 -10.91
N ALA A 133 -8.76 -3.63 -10.19
CA ALA A 133 -7.90 -4.79 -10.06
C ALA A 133 -7.95 -5.36 -8.64
N LEU A 134 -7.78 -6.67 -8.54
CA LEU A 134 -7.57 -7.38 -7.28
C LEU A 134 -6.09 -7.66 -7.10
N LEU A 135 -5.46 -6.99 -6.14
CA LEU A 135 -4.15 -7.33 -5.65
C LEU A 135 -4.28 -8.48 -4.63
N VAL A 136 -3.45 -9.51 -4.81
CA VAL A 136 -3.24 -10.61 -3.87
C VAL A 136 -1.75 -10.66 -3.51
N TRP A 137 -1.42 -10.78 -2.22
CA TRP A 137 -0.02 -10.90 -1.80
C TRP A 137 0.13 -11.70 -0.52
N ASP A 138 1.30 -12.30 -0.33
CA ASP A 138 1.70 -13.01 0.88
C ASP A 138 3.14 -12.62 1.25
N ARG A 139 3.51 -12.84 2.51
CA ARG A 139 4.88 -12.73 3.00
C ARG A 139 5.36 -14.06 3.55
N GLU A 140 6.31 -14.65 2.86
CA GLU A 140 6.83 -15.97 3.22
C GLU A 140 8.18 -15.90 3.92
N GLY A 141 8.45 -16.89 4.77
CA GLY A 141 9.74 -17.12 5.40
C GLY A 141 10.20 -16.04 6.40
N SER A 142 11.36 -16.30 7.03
CA SER A 142 11.96 -15.40 8.02
C SER A 142 12.47 -14.08 7.46
N GLY A 143 12.56 -13.97 6.12
CA GLY A 143 12.93 -12.74 5.42
C GLY A 143 11.75 -11.84 5.06
N ALA A 144 10.50 -12.25 5.37
CA ALA A 144 9.28 -11.55 4.97
C ALA A 144 9.27 -11.27 3.45
N PHE A 145 9.47 -12.32 2.66
CA PHE A 145 9.52 -12.29 1.21
C PHE A 145 8.15 -11.96 0.65
N LEU A 146 8.00 -10.78 0.05
CA LEU A 146 6.77 -10.41 -0.61
C LEU A 146 6.66 -11.16 -1.93
N ASN A 147 5.58 -11.93 -2.07
CA ASN A 147 5.08 -12.48 -3.31
C ASN A 147 3.73 -11.84 -3.62
N TYR A 148 3.46 -11.45 -4.87
CA TYR A 148 2.20 -10.82 -5.22
C TYR A 148 1.75 -11.13 -6.66
N LYS A 149 0.43 -11.05 -6.89
CA LYS A 149 -0.23 -11.09 -8.19
C LYS A 149 -1.33 -10.04 -8.24
N ILE A 150 -1.55 -9.47 -9.41
CA ILE A 150 -2.62 -8.49 -9.66
C ILE A 150 -3.50 -9.02 -10.77
N PHE A 151 -4.78 -9.15 -10.47
CA PHE A 151 -5.78 -9.65 -11.41
C PHE A 151 -6.69 -8.52 -11.89
N LEU A 152 -7.03 -8.55 -13.18
CA LEU A 152 -8.05 -7.70 -13.79
C LEU A 152 -9.13 -8.59 -14.41
N VAL A 153 -10.39 -8.13 -14.36
CA VAL A 153 -11.45 -8.72 -15.16
C VAL A 153 -11.39 -8.14 -16.56
N LYS A 154 -11.17 -9.00 -17.55
CA LYS A 154 -11.17 -8.64 -18.98
C LYS A 154 -11.92 -9.70 -19.76
N ASP A 155 -12.83 -9.29 -20.64
CA ASP A 155 -13.65 -10.20 -21.46
C ASP A 155 -14.37 -11.30 -20.65
N GLY A 156 -14.82 -10.95 -19.44
CA GLY A 156 -15.50 -11.89 -18.54
C GLY A 156 -14.61 -12.95 -17.91
N ARG A 157 -13.28 -12.75 -17.87
CA ARG A 157 -12.30 -13.65 -17.26
C ARG A 157 -11.37 -12.90 -16.32
N LEU A 158 -10.84 -13.59 -15.32
CA LEU A 158 -9.72 -13.09 -14.52
C LEU A 158 -8.42 -13.28 -15.29
N VAL A 159 -7.66 -12.20 -15.43
CA VAL A 159 -6.37 -12.17 -16.13
C VAL A 159 -5.31 -11.64 -15.17
N ASP A 160 -4.21 -12.37 -15.04
CA ASP A 160 -3.01 -11.89 -14.35
C ASP A 160 -2.35 -10.80 -15.20
N ILE A 161 -2.22 -9.60 -14.64
CA ILE A 161 -1.67 -8.42 -15.32
C ILE A 161 -0.34 -7.95 -14.71
N ALA A 162 0.05 -8.48 -13.56
CA ALA A 162 1.35 -8.24 -12.95
C ALA A 162 1.60 -9.24 -11.82
N GLU A 163 2.82 -9.75 -11.76
CA GLU A 163 3.28 -10.62 -10.68
C GLU A 163 4.69 -10.22 -10.22
N GLY A 164 5.03 -10.62 -9.00
CA GLY A 164 6.40 -10.55 -8.53
C GLY A 164 6.64 -11.49 -7.37
N GLU A 165 7.86 -12.01 -7.31
CA GLU A 165 8.25 -13.05 -6.35
C GLU A 165 9.50 -12.64 -5.56
N SER A 166 9.59 -13.15 -4.34
CA SER A 166 10.79 -13.13 -3.50
C SER A 166 11.36 -11.72 -3.25
N LEU A 167 10.49 -10.71 -3.12
CA LEU A 167 10.91 -9.35 -2.78
C LEU A 167 11.27 -9.26 -1.28
N PHE A 168 12.57 -9.16 -1.00
CA PHE A 168 13.13 -9.12 0.36
C PHE A 168 12.65 -7.92 1.16
N GLN A 169 12.14 -8.18 2.38
CA GLN A 169 11.57 -7.15 3.26
C GLN A 169 10.61 -6.24 2.48
N GLY A 170 9.86 -6.85 1.54
CA GLY A 170 9.06 -6.14 0.58
C GLY A 170 7.76 -5.61 1.18
N SER A 171 7.31 -4.49 0.65
CA SER A 171 5.93 -4.04 0.86
C SER A 171 5.29 -3.59 -0.44
N ILE A 172 3.97 -3.71 -0.50
CA ILE A 172 3.16 -3.24 -1.62
C ILE A 172 2.07 -2.31 -1.07
N LYS A 173 1.87 -1.19 -1.74
CA LYS A 173 0.81 -0.22 -1.44
C LYS A 173 0.15 0.21 -2.73
N THR A 174 -1.17 0.06 -2.82
CA THR A 174 -1.94 0.52 -3.97
C THR A 174 -2.36 1.98 -3.82
N PHE A 175 -2.54 2.65 -4.96
CA PHE A 175 -3.12 3.98 -5.12
C PHE A 175 -3.98 4.01 -6.39
N ASP A 176 -4.73 5.08 -6.60
CA ASP A 176 -5.59 5.18 -7.79
C ASP A 176 -4.72 5.21 -9.05
N GLY A 177 -4.91 4.20 -9.90
CA GLY A 177 -4.14 4.03 -11.12
C GLY A 177 -2.78 3.34 -10.96
N GLY A 178 -2.48 2.71 -9.81
CA GLY A 178 -1.20 2.03 -9.67
C GLY A 178 -0.88 1.41 -8.32
N TYR A 179 0.37 1.01 -8.18
CA TYR A 179 0.93 0.52 -6.93
C TYR A 179 2.41 0.87 -6.77
N GLU A 180 2.82 0.98 -5.52
CA GLU A 180 4.19 1.15 -5.07
C GLU A 180 4.68 -0.18 -4.53
N LEU A 181 5.83 -0.65 -5.04
CA LEU A 181 6.62 -1.69 -4.41
C LEU A 181 7.78 -1.06 -3.66
N THR A 182 8.04 -1.51 -2.45
CA THR A 182 9.24 -1.13 -1.71
C THR A 182 10.04 -2.38 -1.35
N SER A 183 11.36 -2.27 -1.39
CA SER A 183 12.30 -3.19 -0.74
C SER A 183 13.01 -2.46 0.41
N SER A 184 13.95 -3.14 1.06
CA SER A 184 14.83 -2.54 2.07
C SER A 184 15.54 -1.25 1.61
N ASP A 185 15.87 -1.16 0.31
CA ASP A 185 16.74 -0.12 -0.25
C ASP A 185 16.20 0.58 -1.50
N LYS A 186 15.03 0.17 -2.00
CA LYS A 186 14.45 0.70 -3.23
C LYS A 186 12.96 0.90 -3.15
N ARG A 187 12.46 1.73 -4.07
CA ARG A 187 11.05 1.87 -4.39
C ARG A 187 10.83 1.88 -5.89
N TRP A 188 9.72 1.29 -6.29
CA TRP A 188 9.25 1.26 -7.67
C TRP A 188 7.78 1.65 -7.72
N PHE A 189 7.44 2.52 -8.66
CA PHE A 189 6.06 2.90 -8.94
C PHE A 189 5.63 2.30 -10.26
N PHE A 190 4.51 1.58 -10.21
CA PHE A 190 3.87 0.96 -11.35
C PHE A 190 2.57 1.68 -11.58
N VAL A 191 2.44 2.31 -12.75
CA VAL A 191 1.26 3.09 -13.11
C VAL A 191 0.59 2.41 -14.28
N TRP A 192 -0.73 2.28 -14.18
CA TRP A 192 -1.55 1.73 -15.23
C TRP A 192 -1.62 2.69 -16.42
N ASN A 193 -1.32 2.19 -17.61
CA ASN A 193 -1.29 2.99 -18.85
C ASN A 193 -2.46 2.66 -19.80
N SER A 194 -3.53 1.99 -19.30
CA SER A 194 -4.66 1.37 -20.02
C SER A 194 -4.52 -0.10 -20.46
N ASP A 195 -3.30 -0.63 -20.62
CA ASP A 195 -3.09 -2.02 -21.06
C ASP A 195 -2.20 -2.84 -20.13
N LYS A 196 -1.24 -2.20 -19.48
CA LYS A 196 -0.28 -2.82 -18.57
C LYS A 196 0.13 -1.84 -17.48
N PHE A 197 0.84 -2.36 -16.50
CA PHE A 197 1.60 -1.50 -15.60
C PHE A 197 2.92 -1.12 -16.24
N GLU A 198 3.12 0.18 -16.41
CA GLU A 198 4.43 0.73 -16.74
C GLU A 198 5.18 1.06 -15.46
N LYS A 199 6.41 0.52 -15.35
CA LYS A 199 7.36 0.91 -14.32
C LYS A 199 7.76 2.35 -14.60
N ASN A 200 7.04 3.27 -13.97
CA ASN A 200 7.08 4.68 -14.31
C ASN A 200 8.27 5.38 -13.67
N ILE A 201 8.71 4.91 -12.50
CA ILE A 201 9.86 5.48 -11.79
C ILE A 201 10.59 4.40 -10.99
N GLU A 202 11.91 4.37 -11.11
CA GLU A 202 12.82 3.69 -10.20
C GLU A 202 13.74 4.73 -9.57
N GLY A 203 13.83 4.70 -8.24
CA GLY A 203 14.46 5.78 -7.50
C GLY A 203 14.79 5.36 -6.08
N ASP A 204 15.70 6.10 -5.46
CA ASP A 204 15.93 5.99 -4.02
C ASP A 204 14.81 6.70 -3.26
N PHE A 205 14.77 6.58 -1.93
CA PHE A 205 13.71 7.17 -1.12
C PHE A 205 13.63 8.70 -1.19
N LEU A 206 14.63 9.40 -1.75
CA LEU A 206 14.73 10.86 -1.84
C LEU A 206 14.68 11.41 -3.28
N SER A 207 14.72 10.57 -4.32
CA SER A 207 14.75 11.01 -5.72
C SER A 207 13.35 11.29 -6.30
N TYR A 208 12.31 11.29 -5.48
CA TYR A 208 10.92 11.45 -5.91
C TYR A 208 10.41 12.87 -5.62
N PRO A 209 9.56 13.44 -6.49
CA PRO A 209 8.93 14.75 -6.25
C PRO A 209 8.17 14.76 -4.91
N ASP A 210 8.19 15.91 -4.24
CA ASP A 210 7.69 16.18 -2.88
C ASP A 210 6.25 15.68 -2.59
N ASN A 211 5.49 15.32 -3.62
CA ASN A 211 4.13 14.78 -3.54
C ASN A 211 4.06 13.36 -2.95
N PHE A 212 5.18 12.61 -2.92
CA PHE A 212 5.23 11.21 -2.47
C PHE A 212 6.27 10.92 -1.37
N VAL A 213 7.12 11.90 -1.05
CA VAL A 213 8.07 11.83 0.06
C VAL A 213 7.58 12.82 1.09
N SER A 214 7.07 12.34 2.23
CA SER A 214 6.83 13.24 3.35
C SER A 214 8.16 13.92 3.71
N ASP A 215 8.18 15.24 3.78
CA ASP A 215 9.33 16.10 4.17
C ASP A 215 10.10 15.62 5.42
N ALA A 216 9.50 14.74 6.23
CA ALA A 216 10.07 14.11 7.41
C ALA A 216 11.36 13.26 7.19
N ASN A 217 11.75 12.98 5.94
CA ASN A 217 12.92 12.13 5.62
C ASN A 217 14.11 12.88 4.99
N LEU A 218 14.01 14.21 4.79
CA LEU A 218 15.17 14.98 4.36
C LEU A 218 16.22 15.01 5.48
N PRO A 219 17.54 14.93 5.18
CA PRO A 219 18.57 15.03 6.21
C PRO A 219 18.49 16.39 6.89
N ASP A 220 17.87 16.43 8.07
CA ASP A 220 18.00 17.55 8.99
C ASP A 220 19.41 17.56 9.59
N GLY A 221 19.77 18.62 10.33
CA GLY A 221 21.06 18.68 11.03
C GLY A 221 21.29 17.56 12.05
N ASN A 222 20.31 16.67 12.28
CA ASN A 222 20.36 15.55 13.21
C ASN A 222 20.44 14.18 12.50
N THR A 223 20.56 14.17 11.17
CA THR A 223 20.60 12.96 10.35
C THR A 223 21.92 12.87 9.60
N LEU A 224 22.69 11.82 9.88
CA LEU A 224 23.90 11.51 9.14
C LEU A 224 23.55 10.71 7.88
N LEU A 225 24.03 11.16 6.73
CA LEU A 225 23.89 10.47 5.46
C LEU A 225 25.10 9.56 5.19
N VAL A 226 24.85 8.29 4.86
CA VAL A 226 25.86 7.38 4.30
C VAL A 226 25.39 6.90 2.96
N THR A 227 26.28 7.00 1.96
CA THR A 227 25.95 6.63 0.59
C THR A 227 26.68 5.36 0.15
N TYR A 228 26.01 4.56 -0.67
CA TYR A 228 26.55 3.33 -1.26
C TYR A 228 26.00 3.10 -2.67
N ARG A 229 26.59 2.13 -3.38
CA ARG A 229 26.06 1.60 -4.63
C ARG A 229 26.00 0.08 -4.57
N VAL A 230 25.12 -0.49 -5.39
CA VAL A 230 25.10 -1.93 -5.66
C VAL A 230 25.16 -2.17 -7.16
N GLU A 231 26.30 -2.63 -7.64
CA GLU A 231 26.56 -2.89 -9.06
C GLU A 231 27.04 -4.32 -9.21
N LYS A 232 26.51 -5.07 -10.19
CA LYS A 232 26.94 -6.47 -10.46
C LYS A 232 26.98 -7.37 -9.20
N LYS A 233 25.98 -7.24 -8.33
CA LYS A 233 25.88 -7.94 -7.03
C LYS A 233 26.99 -7.62 -6.03
N GLU A 234 27.61 -6.45 -6.12
CA GLU A 234 28.61 -5.98 -5.15
C GLU A 234 28.18 -4.67 -4.53
N VAL A 235 28.35 -4.57 -3.20
CA VAL A 235 28.13 -3.33 -2.45
C VAL A 235 29.43 -2.55 -2.39
N SER A 236 29.39 -1.28 -2.78
CA SER A 236 30.50 -0.34 -2.64
C SER A 236 30.07 0.88 -1.82
N TRP A 237 30.82 1.16 -0.75
CA TRP A 237 30.61 2.36 0.06
C TRP A 237 31.21 3.57 -0.65
N LEU A 238 30.44 4.65 -0.73
CA LEU A 238 30.90 5.95 -1.23
C LEU A 238 31.17 6.94 -0.08
N SER A 239 30.83 6.54 1.15
CA SER A 239 31.11 7.24 2.39
C SER A 239 31.84 6.31 3.35
N ASN A 240 32.27 6.80 4.52
CA ASN A 240 32.92 5.97 5.53
C ASN A 240 31.99 4.83 6.01
N ASP A 241 32.57 3.65 6.17
CA ASP A 241 31.91 2.45 6.71
C ASP A 241 31.97 2.37 8.25
N ARG A 242 32.39 3.46 8.88
CA ARG A 242 32.37 3.69 10.32
C ARG A 242 31.72 5.03 10.60
N VAL A 243 30.70 4.99 11.44
CA VAL A 243 29.84 6.12 11.74
C VAL A 243 29.74 6.31 13.24
N SER A 244 29.78 7.57 13.67
CA SER A 244 29.51 7.95 15.06
C SER A 244 28.19 8.73 15.13
N LEU A 245 27.30 8.31 16.02
CA LEU A 245 26.04 8.98 16.34
C LEU A 245 25.95 9.26 17.85
N LYS A 246 25.04 10.16 18.23
CA LYS A 246 24.52 10.26 19.60
C LYS A 246 23.14 9.60 19.69
N VAL A 247 22.72 9.22 20.89
CA VAL A 247 21.34 8.80 21.14
C VAL A 247 20.37 9.89 20.66
N GLY A 248 19.34 9.49 19.89
CA GLY A 248 18.37 10.39 19.27
C GLY A 248 18.74 10.87 17.86
N GLN A 249 19.98 10.66 17.41
CA GLN A 249 20.36 10.96 16.02
C GLN A 249 19.93 9.86 15.06
N LYS A 250 19.82 10.22 13.79
CA LYS A 250 19.45 9.31 12.73
C LYS A 250 20.65 9.03 11.81
N LEU A 251 20.72 7.80 11.31
CA LEU A 251 21.54 7.42 10.17
C LEU A 251 20.63 7.12 9.00
N PHE A 252 20.91 7.70 7.86
CA PHE A 252 20.21 7.44 6.62
C PHE A 252 21.16 6.78 5.62
N LEU A 253 20.88 5.52 5.29
CA LEU A 253 21.59 4.77 4.26
C LEU A 253 20.94 5.02 2.90
N ARG A 254 21.70 5.58 1.95
CA ARG A 254 21.21 5.95 0.62
C ARG A 254 21.99 5.25 -0.48
N ARG A 255 21.28 4.52 -1.33
CA ARG A 255 21.83 3.97 -2.57
C ARG A 255 21.86 5.03 -3.68
N LEU A 256 23.01 5.24 -4.32
CA LEU A 256 23.16 6.25 -5.39
C LEU A 256 22.93 5.73 -6.81
N ASN A 257 22.74 4.43 -6.98
CA ASN A 257 22.42 3.81 -8.26
C ASN A 257 21.11 3.00 -8.17
N PRO A 258 19.99 3.66 -7.85
CA PRO A 258 18.72 2.97 -7.61
C PRO A 258 18.21 2.22 -8.84
N LEU A 259 18.60 2.63 -10.06
CA LEU A 259 18.18 2.04 -11.33
C LEU A 259 18.75 0.64 -11.62
N GLU A 260 19.74 0.18 -10.85
CA GLU A 260 20.37 -1.13 -11.06
C GLU A 260 19.53 -2.24 -10.47
N ASP A 261 18.89 -3.11 -11.27
CA ASP A 261 17.90 -4.12 -10.84
C ASP A 261 18.33 -5.02 -9.66
N THR A 262 19.63 -5.14 -9.39
CA THR A 262 20.13 -5.88 -8.22
C THR A 262 19.54 -5.32 -6.92
N THR A 263 18.80 -6.15 -6.19
CA THR A 263 18.27 -5.82 -4.86
C THR A 263 19.35 -5.90 -3.77
N CYS A 264 19.11 -5.27 -2.62
CA CYS A 264 20.00 -5.39 -1.47
C CYS A 264 19.18 -5.61 -0.20
N ARG A 265 19.52 -6.66 0.56
CA ARG A 265 18.93 -6.88 1.88
C ARG A 265 19.71 -6.09 2.92
N ILE A 266 18.99 -5.39 3.79
CA ILE A 266 19.57 -4.69 4.94
C ILE A 266 19.29 -5.48 6.22
N ILE A 267 20.36 -5.90 6.89
CA ILE A 267 20.32 -6.64 8.15
C ILE A 267 20.96 -5.76 9.21
N TYR A 268 20.40 -5.73 10.41
CA TYR A 268 20.93 -4.87 11.46
C TYR A 268 20.80 -5.53 12.83
N GLY A 269 21.75 -5.20 13.71
CA GLY A 269 21.70 -5.63 15.11
C GLY A 269 20.58 -4.91 15.86
N TYR A 270 19.64 -5.66 16.42
CA TYR A 270 18.58 -5.11 17.26
C TYR A 270 19.14 -4.59 18.60
N GLY A 271 18.54 -3.52 19.12
CA GLY A 271 18.83 -2.99 20.47
C GLY A 271 19.29 -1.53 20.42
N ASN A 272 20.52 -1.30 19.97
CA ASN A 272 21.13 0.05 19.98
C ASN A 272 20.60 0.96 18.85
N ILE A 273 20.11 0.36 17.77
CA ILE A 273 19.41 1.05 16.68
C ILE A 273 18.01 0.46 16.46
N SER A 274 17.12 1.25 15.86
CA SER A 274 15.88 0.77 15.24
C SER A 274 15.79 1.21 13.81
N TYR A 275 15.39 0.29 12.94
CA TYR A 275 14.98 0.62 11.59
C TYR A 275 13.64 1.37 11.64
N GLN A 276 13.54 2.47 10.90
CA GLN A 276 12.33 3.29 10.78
C GLN A 276 11.71 3.17 9.38
N GLY A 277 12.22 2.25 8.56
CA GLY A 277 11.87 2.13 7.14
C GLY A 277 12.86 2.88 6.25
N ASN A 278 12.86 2.52 4.97
CA ASN A 278 13.44 3.34 3.91
C ASN A 278 14.96 3.63 4.04
N GLY A 279 15.74 2.73 4.63
CA GLY A 279 17.16 2.97 4.93
C GLY A 279 17.42 3.91 6.12
N LEU A 280 16.40 4.34 6.86
CA LEU A 280 16.50 5.21 8.03
C LEU A 280 16.63 4.42 9.33
N PHE A 281 17.62 4.77 10.15
CA PHE A 281 17.91 4.15 11.43
C PHE A 281 17.97 5.20 12.53
N LEU A 282 17.29 4.95 13.64
CA LEU A 282 17.34 5.79 14.84
C LEU A 282 18.31 5.18 15.86
N ALA A 283 19.25 5.97 16.38
CA ALA A 283 20.10 5.59 17.50
C ALA A 283 19.30 5.66 18.81
N LYS A 284 19.04 4.52 19.43
CA LYS A 284 18.20 4.39 20.63
C LYS A 284 18.99 4.33 21.93
N LYS A 285 20.15 3.68 21.89
CA LYS A 285 20.94 3.40 23.10
C LYS A 285 22.43 3.46 22.77
N GLN A 286 23.21 3.92 23.74
CA GLN A 286 24.67 3.89 23.69
C GLN A 286 25.20 2.48 23.42
N GLY A 287 26.33 2.41 22.71
CA GLY A 287 27.01 1.16 22.37
C GLY A 287 27.33 1.08 20.89
N THR A 288 27.61 -0.12 20.39
CA THR A 288 27.90 -0.36 18.97
C THR A 288 26.73 -1.10 18.33
N ALA A 289 26.38 -0.72 17.11
CA ALA A 289 25.49 -1.45 16.24
C ALA A 289 26.18 -1.74 14.92
N THR A 290 25.73 -2.80 14.24
CA THR A 290 26.16 -3.12 12.88
C THR A 290 24.95 -3.13 11.96
N ILE A 291 25.16 -2.64 10.74
CA ILE A 291 24.20 -2.77 9.64
C ILE A 291 24.95 -3.42 8.48
N THR A 292 24.41 -4.51 7.95
CA THR A 292 25.00 -5.31 6.88
C THR A 292 24.12 -5.25 5.65
N LEU A 293 24.71 -4.84 4.54
CA LEU A 293 24.13 -4.85 3.20
C LEU A 293 24.53 -6.15 2.50
N VAL A 294 23.54 -6.96 2.13
CA VAL A 294 23.73 -8.23 1.42
C VAL A 294 23.18 -8.10 0.00
N PRO A 295 24.06 -8.01 -1.03
CA PRO A 295 23.60 -7.85 -2.41
C PRO A 295 22.88 -9.11 -2.90
N GLY A 296 21.84 -8.93 -3.72
CA GLY A 296 20.93 -10.00 -4.14
C GLY A 296 20.18 -10.68 -2.98
N GLY A 297 20.29 -10.16 -1.77
CA GLY A 297 19.62 -10.61 -0.56
C GLY A 297 20.21 -11.83 0.16
N TYR A 298 21.07 -12.62 -0.51
CA TYR A 298 21.71 -13.82 0.05
C TYR A 298 23.20 -13.99 -0.26
N ASP A 299 23.82 -13.10 -1.04
CA ASP A 299 25.24 -13.22 -1.35
C ASP A 299 26.11 -12.72 -0.17
N TRP A 300 26.17 -13.55 0.87
CA TRP A 300 26.93 -13.29 2.09
C TRP A 300 28.42 -13.13 1.83
N SER A 301 28.94 -13.75 0.77
CA SER A 301 30.35 -13.61 0.39
C SER A 301 30.70 -12.19 -0.05
N LYS A 302 29.70 -11.46 -0.55
CA LYS A 302 29.80 -10.06 -1.02
C LYS A 302 29.14 -9.06 -0.08
N ALA A 303 28.72 -9.49 1.11
CA ALA A 303 28.11 -8.62 2.10
C ALA A 303 29.10 -7.57 2.61
N LYS A 304 28.60 -6.36 2.88
CA LYS A 304 29.37 -5.26 3.46
C LYS A 304 28.70 -4.77 4.72
N THR A 305 29.50 -4.47 5.74
CA THR A 305 29.00 -4.03 7.04
C THR A 305 29.48 -2.63 7.35
N ILE A 306 28.56 -1.79 7.81
CA ILE A 306 28.86 -0.51 8.46
C ILE A 306 28.80 -0.70 9.96
N THR A 307 29.77 -0.11 10.67
CA THR A 307 29.80 -0.08 12.13
C THR A 307 29.34 1.28 12.62
N VAL A 308 28.35 1.29 13.51
CA VAL A 308 27.76 2.50 14.08
C VAL A 308 28.08 2.54 15.56
N THR A 309 28.89 3.51 15.99
CA THR A 309 29.19 3.79 17.39
C THR A 309 28.25 4.86 17.91
N ILE A 310 27.55 4.58 19.01
CA ILE A 310 26.52 5.45 19.59
C ILE A 310 26.97 5.93 20.97
N SER A 311 27.09 7.24 21.12
CA SER A 311 27.47 7.94 22.34
C SER A 311 26.26 8.58 23.04
N ALA A 312 26.46 9.14 24.23
CA ALA A 312 25.42 9.91 24.93
C ALA A 312 24.91 11.08 24.10
N SER A 313 23.67 11.50 24.34
CA SER A 313 23.11 12.77 23.87
C SER A 313 23.98 13.96 24.29
#